data_AF-A0AA40S0C9-F1
#
_entry.id   AF-A0AA40S0C9-F1
#
_cell.length_a   1.000
_cell.length_b   1.000
_cell.length_c   1.000
_cell.angle_alpha   90.00
_cell.angle_beta   90.00
_cell.angle_gamma   90.00
#
_symmetry.space_group_name_H-M   'P 1'
#
loop_
_entity.id
_entity.type
_entity.pdbx_description
1 polymer ?
#
loop_
_entity_poly.entity_id
_entity_poly.type
_entity_poly.pdbx_seq_one_letter_code
_entity_poly.pdbx_strand_id
1 'polypeptide(L)' 'MRLIDYMRSKNLDDAAMAERVGGITAHGIRKLKYGERGPSIETAIRINEATNAEVGLTDWAPRATPIESRSDA' A
#
# COMPACT_ATOMS: atom_id res chain seq x y z
N MET A 1 7.96 1.83 0.62
CA MET A 1 7.41 1.63 1.99
C MET A 1 5.98 1.12 1.91
N ARG A 2 5.49 0.31 2.86
CA ARG A 2 4.06 -0.10 2.85
C ARG A 2 3.13 1.03 3.30
N LEU A 3 1.90 1.02 2.80
CA LEU A 3 0.86 1.99 3.21
C LEU A 3 0.64 2.04 4.73
N ILE A 4 0.60 0.90 5.41
CA ILE A 4 0.43 0.88 6.88
C ILE A 4 1.58 1.57 7.63
N ASP A 5 2.80 1.45 7.12
CA ASP A 5 3.97 2.03 7.75
C ASP A 5 4.00 3.56 7.53
N TYR A 6 3.59 4.02 6.33
CA TYR A 6 3.35 5.45 6.06
C TYR A 6 2.26 6.04 6.97
N MET A 7 1.10 5.38 7.07
CA MET A 7 -0.01 5.89 7.88
C MET A 7 0.37 6.02 9.36
N ARG A 8 1.14 5.06 9.89
CA ARG A 8 1.68 5.13 11.25
C ARG A 8 2.65 6.30 11.43
N SER A 9 3.58 6.52 10.50
CA SER A 9 4.57 7.61 10.62
C SER A 9 3.93 9.00 10.54
N LYS A 10 2.79 9.13 9.86
CA LYS A 10 2.04 10.38 9.74
C LYS A 10 0.86 10.51 10.72
N ASN A 11 0.67 9.53 11.61
CA ASN A 11 -0.46 9.44 12.53
C ASN A 11 -1.83 9.58 11.83
N LEU A 12 -2.00 8.90 10.69
CA LEU A 12 -3.22 8.89 9.89
C LEU A 12 -4.06 7.65 10.20
N ASP A 13 -5.36 7.85 10.39
CA ASP A 13 -6.34 6.77 10.38
C ASP A 13 -6.87 6.50 8.96
N ASP A 14 -7.75 5.50 8.82
CA ASP A 14 -8.30 5.08 7.54
C ASP A 14 -9.15 6.18 6.87
N ALA A 15 -9.83 7.02 7.65
CA ALA A 15 -10.70 8.07 7.14
C ALA A 15 -9.88 9.27 6.64
N ALA A 16 -8.91 9.73 7.43
CA ALA A 16 -7.99 10.79 7.06
C ALA A 16 -7.17 10.43 5.81
N MET A 17 -6.72 9.17 5.72
CA MET A 17 -6.01 8.72 4.51
C MET A 17 -6.94 8.62 3.29
N ALA A 18 -8.20 8.21 3.47
CA ALA A 18 -9.17 8.17 2.38
C ALA A 18 -9.49 9.58 1.85
N GLU A 19 -9.67 10.56 2.73
CA GLU A 19 -9.84 11.96 2.37
C GLU A 19 -8.62 12.50 1.62
N ARG A 20 -7.42 12.21 2.13
CA ARG A 20 -6.16 12.63 1.52
C ARG A 20 -5.94 12.06 0.12
N VAL A 21 -6.30 10.80 -0.11
CA VAL A 21 -6.14 10.12 -1.41
C VAL A 21 -7.23 10.54 -2.39
N GLY A 22 -8.46 10.73 -1.91
CA GLY A 22 -9.63 11.02 -2.74
C GLY A 22 -10.08 9.82 -3.59
N GLY A 23 -11.38 9.75 -3.88
CA GLY A 23 -11.94 8.71 -4.75
C GLY A 23 -11.85 7.27 -4.20
N ILE A 24 -11.58 7.10 -2.90
CA ILE A 24 -11.56 5.82 -2.18
C ILE A 24 -12.19 5.98 -0.80
N THR A 25 -12.86 4.95 -0.30
CA THR A 25 -13.47 4.95 1.04
C THR A 25 -12.48 4.55 2.12
N ALA A 26 -12.75 4.91 3.39
CA ALA A 26 -11.98 4.46 4.55
C ALA A 26 -11.88 2.93 4.63
N HIS A 27 -12.99 2.22 4.39
CA HIS A 27 -13.00 0.77 4.31
C HIS A 27 -12.11 0.25 3.17
N GLY A 28 -12.08 0.96 2.04
CA GLY A 28 -11.19 0.69 0.93
C GLY A 28 -9.71 0.82 1.30
N ILE A 29 -9.34 1.87 2.02
CA ILE A 29 -7.99 2.07 2.58
C ILE A 29 -7.64 0.94 3.54
N ARG A 30 -8.54 0.56 4.46
CA ARG A 30 -8.33 -0.53 5.43
C ARG A 30 -7.93 -1.84 4.74
N LYS A 31 -8.61 -2.21 3.65
CA LYS A 31 -8.28 -3.42 2.87
C LYS A 31 -6.90 -3.34 2.22
N LEU A 32 -6.51 -2.17 1.70
CA LEU A 32 -5.18 -1.96 1.13
C LEU A 32 -4.09 -2.00 2.20
N LYS A 33 -4.34 -1.35 3.34
CA LYS A 33 -3.46 -1.28 4.52
C LYS A 33 -3.05 -2.67 5.02
N TYR A 34 -3.98 -3.62 5.03
CA TYR A 34 -3.74 -4.99 5.48
C TYR A 34 -3.46 -5.98 4.35
N GLY A 35 -3.41 -5.53 3.09
CA GLY A 35 -3.17 -6.41 1.94
C GLY A 35 -4.29 -7.40 1.64
N GLU A 36 -5.49 -7.20 2.18
CA GLU A 36 -6.69 -7.98 1.85
C GLU A 36 -7.05 -7.85 0.35
N ARG A 37 -6.64 -6.74 -0.28
CA ARG A 37 -6.74 -6.49 -1.72
C ARG A 37 -5.58 -5.63 -2.21
N GLY A 38 -5.25 -5.74 -3.50
CA GLY A 38 -4.42 -4.76 -4.19
C GLY A 38 -5.22 -3.54 -4.67
N PRO A 39 -4.59 -2.37 -4.87
CA PRO A 39 -5.24 -1.21 -5.47
C PRO A 39 -5.43 -1.40 -6.98
N SER A 40 -6.41 -0.71 -7.56
CA SER A 40 -6.40 -0.45 -9.01
C SER A 40 -5.22 0.44 -9.38
N ILE A 41 -4.81 0.46 -10.65
CA ILE A 41 -3.74 1.35 -11.13
C ILE A 41 -4.03 2.82 -10.78
N GLU A 42 -5.25 3.29 -11.04
CA GLU A 42 -5.70 4.63 -10.69
C GLU A 42 -5.58 4.92 -9.19
N THR A 43 -5.99 3.98 -8.34
CA THR A 43 -5.87 4.12 -6.88
C THR A 43 -4.40 4.15 -6.46
N ALA A 44 -3.55 3.33 -7.07
CA ALA A 44 -2.12 3.30 -6.77
C ALA A 44 -1.44 4.63 -7.14
N ILE A 45 -1.83 5.25 -8.26
CA ILE A 45 -1.36 6.58 -8.68
C ILE A 45 -1.79 7.64 -7.65
N ARG A 46 -3.07 7.68 -7.26
CA ARG A 46 -3.55 8.63 -6.25
C ARG A 46 -2.82 8.48 -4.91
N ILE A 47 -2.57 7.25 -4.47
CA ILE A 47 -1.81 7.00 -3.25
C ILE A 47 -0.36 7.48 -3.42
N ASN A 48 0.26 7.23 -4.57
CA ASN A 48 1.62 7.72 -4.85
C ASN A 48 1.70 9.25 -4.74
N GLU A 49 0.76 9.97 -5.35
CA GLU A 49 0.67 11.43 -5.28
C GLU A 49 0.40 11.92 -3.85
N ALA A 50 -0.63 11.37 -3.19
CA ALA A 50 -1.02 11.75 -1.83
C ALA A 50 0.10 11.55 -0.80
N THR A 51 0.99 10.60 -1.05
CA THR A 51 2.13 10.27 -0.18
C THR A 51 3.45 10.90 -0.62
N ASN A 52 3.46 11.78 -1.64
CA ASN A 52 4.69 12.34 -2.20
C ASN A 52 5.71 11.26 -2.58
N ALA A 53 5.23 10.19 -3.23
CA ALA A 53 5.99 9.00 -3.62
C ALA A 53 6.61 8.18 -2.47
N GLU A 54 6.29 8.47 -1.20
CA GLU A 54 6.71 7.65 -0.06
C GLU A 54 6.11 6.23 -0.14
N VAL A 55 4.89 6.09 -0.67
CA VAL A 55 4.30 4.81 -1.08
C VAL A 55 4.29 4.74 -2.61
N GLY A 56 5.27 4.02 -3.15
CA GLY A 56 5.52 3.86 -4.58
C GLY A 56 4.58 2.88 -5.27
N LEU A 57 4.52 2.94 -6.61
CA LEU A 57 3.83 1.91 -7.39
C LEU A 57 4.43 0.51 -7.19
N THR A 58 5.76 0.43 -7.04
CA THR A 58 6.49 -0.82 -6.80
C THR A 58 6.26 -1.40 -5.41
N ASP A 59 5.78 -0.60 -4.44
CA ASP A 59 5.47 -1.08 -3.09
C ASP A 59 4.22 -1.98 -3.05
N TRP A 60 3.43 -2.00 -4.12
CA TRP A 60 2.27 -2.88 -4.28
C TRP A 60 2.60 -4.22 -4.92
N ALA A 61 3.83 -4.39 -5.44
CA ALA A 61 4.26 -5.65 -6.00
C ALA A 61 4.30 -6.74 -4.91
N PRO A 62 3.87 -7.97 -5.20
CA PRO A 62 4.09 -9.08 -4.29
C PRO A 62 5.58 -9.18 -3.98
N ARG A 63 5.94 -9.28 -2.70
CA ARG A 63 7.33 -9.59 -2.35
C ARG A 63 7.67 -10.96 -2.92
N ALA A 64 8.72 -11.03 -3.73
CA ALA A 64 9.27 -12.30 -4.15
C ALA A 64 9.61 -13.10 -2.89
N THR A 65 8.96 -14.25 -2.70
CA THR A 65 9.47 -15.27 -1.78
C THR A 65 10.82 -15.71 -2.32
N PRO A 66 11.90 -15.68 -1.51
CA PRO A 66 13.16 -16.28 -1.90
C PRO A 66 12.88 -17.71 -2.35
N ILE A 67 13.33 -18.06 -3.54
CA ILE A 67 13.32 -19.44 -3.99
C ILE A 67 14.35 -20.12 -3.09
N GLU A 68 13.91 -20.85 -2.06
CA GLU A 68 14.83 -21.64 -1.25
C GLU A 68 15.57 -22.57 -2.20
N SER A 69 16.88 -22.34 -2.30
CA SER A 69 17.83 -23.22 -2.96
C SER A 69 17.64 -24.61 -2.38
N ARG A 70 16.90 -25.47 -3.08
CA ARG A 70 16.99 -26.91 -2.86
C ARG A 70 18.39 -27.31 -3.29
N SER A 71 19.29 -27.32 -2.32
CA SER A 71 20.55 -28.03 -2.39
C SER A 71 20.19 -29.51 -2.37
N ASP A 72 19.87 -30.07 -3.53
CA ASP A 72 19.84 -31.52 -3.69
C ASP A 72 21.30 -31.98 -3.64
N ALA A 73 21.66 -32.59 -2.51
CA ALA A 73 22.94 -33.19 -2.20
C ALA A 73 23.05 -34.59 -2.82
#